data_AF-A0A939KFI2-F1
#
_entry.id   AF-A0A939KFI2-F1
#
_cell.length_a   1.000
_cell.length_b   1.000
_cell.length_c   1.000
_cell.angle_alpha   90.00
_cell.angle_beta   90.00
_cell.angle_gamma   90.00
#
_symmetry.space_group_name_H-M   'P 1'
#
loop_
_entity.id
_entity.type
_entity.pdbx_description
1 polymer ?
#
loop_
_entity_poly.entity_id
_entity_poly.type
_entity_poly.pdbx_seq_one_letter_code
_entity_poly.pdbx_strand_id
1 'polypeptide(L)'
;MSKWKFEYLRNRRKTPISYWVHKGVGEQINGYVWCKEFEPPFPKKKPIKGFPFLTVTVHGLEIEFASSYEIKHFLEVMEQKNLPTTRYLSNLRGTGYGPNNHWLSRFPSHLKSWAKREKIIDAVKKAKKSLDASGADF
;
A
#
# COMPACT_ATOMS: atom_id res chain seq x y z
N MET A 1 5.31 5.56 19.87
CA MET A 1 3.85 5.55 19.73
C MET A 1 3.53 5.48 18.25
N SER A 2 2.60 4.62 17.85
CA SER A 2 2.04 4.62 16.50
C SER A 2 0.85 5.58 16.45
N LYS A 3 0.68 6.26 15.32
CA LYS A 3 -0.48 7.10 15.03
C LYS A 3 -1.03 6.70 13.68
N TRP A 4 -2.33 6.80 13.48
CA TRP A 4 -2.92 6.66 12.17
C TRP A 4 -3.94 7.75 11.94
N LYS A 5 -4.03 8.20 10.70
CA LYS A 5 -4.95 9.23 10.24
C LYS A 5 -5.71 8.67 9.05
N PHE A 6 -7.04 8.68 9.15
CA PHE A 6 -7.92 8.37 8.04
C PHE A 6 -8.54 9.66 7.53
N GLU A 7 -8.43 9.92 6.24
CA GLU A 7 -8.97 11.11 5.62
C GLU A 7 -9.56 10.81 4.25
N TYR A 8 -10.44 11.71 3.78
CA TYR A 8 -10.93 11.67 2.42
C TYR A 8 -10.27 12.78 1.60
N LEU A 9 -9.51 12.39 0.59
CA LEU A 9 -8.83 13.31 -0.31
C LEU A 9 -9.74 13.73 -1.46
N ARG A 10 -9.64 14.99 -1.90
CA ARG A 10 -10.41 15.50 -3.05
C ARG A 10 -10.12 14.72 -4.33
N ASN A 11 -8.86 14.37 -4.54
CA ASN A 11 -8.36 13.64 -5.71
C ASN A 11 -7.82 12.28 -5.29
N ARG A 12 -7.94 11.28 -6.17
CA ARG A 12 -7.35 9.95 -5.96
C ARG A 12 -5.83 10.08 -5.93
N ARG A 13 -5.22 9.71 -4.80
CA ARG A 13 -3.76 9.68 -4.63
C ARG A 13 -3.25 8.26 -4.78
N LYS A 14 -2.23 8.06 -5.62
CA LYS A 14 -1.49 6.79 -5.70
C LYS A 14 -0.39 6.79 -4.65
N THR A 15 -0.14 5.63 -4.04
CA THR A 15 0.92 5.40 -3.06
C THR A 15 2.08 4.65 -3.72
N PRO A 16 3.26 4.55 -3.06
CA PRO A 16 4.34 3.69 -3.53
C PRO A 16 3.93 2.20 -3.70
N ILE A 17 2.87 1.76 -3.02
CA ILE A 17 2.36 0.39 -3.05
C ILE A 17 1.36 0.20 -4.20
N SER A 18 0.62 1.25 -4.58
CA SER A 18 -0.45 1.22 -5.59
C SER A 18 -0.06 0.51 -6.89
N TYR A 19 1.13 0.80 -7.40
CA TYR A 19 1.62 0.20 -8.65
C TYR A 19 1.71 -1.33 -8.58
N TRP A 20 2.10 -1.87 -7.43
CA TRP A 20 2.36 -3.30 -7.26
C TRP A 20 1.07 -4.10 -7.06
N VAL A 21 0.05 -3.44 -6.48
CA VAL A 21 -1.23 -4.06 -6.14
C VAL A 21 -2.21 -3.94 -7.28
N HIS A 22 -2.52 -2.70 -7.68
CA HIS A 22 -3.55 -2.42 -8.67
C HIS A 22 -2.96 -2.63 -10.07
N LYS A 23 -3.41 -3.65 -10.82
CA LYS A 23 -3.00 -3.87 -12.22
C LYS A 23 -3.87 -3.04 -13.15
N GLY A 24 -3.28 -2.20 -14.00
CA GLY A 24 -4.09 -1.43 -14.94
C GLY A 24 -4.65 -2.35 -16.02
N VAL A 25 -5.96 -2.28 -16.28
CA VAL A 25 -6.57 -3.01 -17.41
C VAL A 25 -6.01 -2.39 -18.70
N GLY A 26 -5.37 -3.22 -19.54
CA GLY A 26 -4.68 -2.76 -20.75
C GLY A 26 -3.36 -2.01 -20.50
N GLU A 27 -2.74 -2.14 -19.32
CA GLU A 27 -1.49 -1.43 -19.00
C GLU A 27 -0.31 -1.78 -19.93
N GLN A 28 -0.36 -2.93 -20.62
CA GLN A 28 0.64 -3.36 -21.60
C GLN A 28 0.61 -2.52 -22.89
N ILE A 29 -0.55 -1.94 -23.22
CA ILE A 29 -0.76 -1.18 -24.46
C ILE A 29 -0.53 0.32 -24.20
N ASN A 30 -1.22 0.85 -23.18
CA ASN A 30 -1.25 2.29 -22.93
C ASN A 30 -0.30 2.73 -21.81
N GLY A 31 0.27 1.81 -21.04
CA GLY A 31 1.06 2.13 -19.85
C GLY A 31 0.21 2.42 -18.61
N TYR A 32 0.72 2.07 -17.43
CA TYR A 32 0.02 2.15 -16.14
C TYR A 32 -0.55 3.53 -15.78
N VAL A 33 0.11 4.60 -16.21
CA VAL A 33 -0.27 5.98 -15.90
C VAL A 33 -1.62 6.34 -16.53
N TRP A 34 -1.91 5.75 -17.69
CA TRP A 34 -3.08 6.07 -18.51
C TRP A 34 -4.26 5.13 -18.27
N CYS A 35 -4.08 4.09 -17.47
CA CYS A 35 -5.16 3.16 -17.10
C CYS A 35 -6.24 3.87 -16.26
N LYS A 36 -7.49 3.71 -16.69
CA LYS A 36 -8.68 4.19 -15.97
C LYS A 36 -9.21 3.13 -15.00
N GLU A 37 -9.10 1.87 -15.40
CA GLU A 37 -9.58 0.68 -14.69
C GLU A 37 -8.41 -0.12 -14.12
N PHE A 38 -8.64 -0.72 -12.95
CA PHE A 38 -7.62 -1.47 -12.22
C PHE A 38 -8.18 -2.74 -11.60
N GLU A 39 -7.35 -3.78 -11.53
CA GLU A 39 -7.63 -5.05 -10.88
C GLU A 39 -6.54 -5.39 -9.85
N PRO A 40 -6.88 -5.49 -8.54
CA PRO A 40 -8.15 -5.10 -7.93
C PRO A 40 -8.44 -3.59 -8.10
N PRO A 41 -9.70 -3.15 -7.98
CA PRO A 41 -10.05 -1.74 -8.12
C PRO A 41 -9.60 -0.92 -6.92
N PHE A 42 -9.37 0.38 -7.15
CA PHE A 42 -9.27 1.35 -6.05
C PHE A 42 -10.64 1.59 -5.43
N PRO A 43 -10.71 1.99 -4.15
CA PRO A 43 -11.95 2.41 -3.51
C PRO A 43 -12.65 3.51 -4.30
N LYS A 44 -13.97 3.38 -4.41
CA LYS A 44 -14.79 4.37 -5.10
C LYS A 44 -14.78 5.68 -4.32
N LYS A 45 -14.85 6.80 -5.05
CA LYS A 45 -15.06 8.12 -4.46
C LYS A 45 -16.37 8.09 -3.66
N LYS A 46 -16.31 8.44 -2.37
CA LYS A 46 -17.52 8.68 -1.58
C LYS A 46 -18.13 10.01 -2.00
N PRO A 47 -19.46 10.06 -2.24
CA PRO A 47 -20.15 11.32 -2.51
C PRO A 47 -19.79 12.37 -1.45
N ILE A 48 -19.46 13.58 -1.90
CA ILE A 48 -19.10 14.75 -1.08
C ILE A 48 -17.76 14.63 -0.32
N LYS A 49 -17.43 13.47 0.24
CA LYS A 49 -16.22 13.29 1.09
C LYS A 49 -14.93 13.17 0.28
N GLY A 50 -14.93 12.43 -0.84
CA GLY A 50 -13.73 12.20 -1.65
C GLY A 50 -13.24 10.75 -1.63
N PHE A 51 -11.94 10.55 -1.88
CA PHE A 51 -11.29 9.24 -1.93
C PHE A 51 -10.69 8.89 -0.57
N PRO A 52 -10.98 7.71 -0.02
CA PRO A 52 -10.46 7.36 1.29
C PRO A 52 -8.94 7.12 1.22
N PHE A 53 -8.24 7.55 2.27
CA PHE A 53 -6.79 7.49 2.36
C PHE A 53 -6.38 7.27 3.81
N LEU A 54 -5.49 6.30 4.04
CA LEU A 54 -4.97 5.97 5.35
C LEU A 54 -3.48 6.28 5.40
N THR A 55 -3.06 7.03 6.41
CA THR A 55 -1.66 7.21 6.75
C THR A 55 -1.39 6.58 8.11
N VAL A 56 -0.39 5.71 8.20
CA VAL A 56 0.07 5.09 9.44
C VAL A 56 1.49 5.55 9.72
N THR A 57 1.70 6.20 10.87
CA THR A 57 3.00 6.71 11.30
C THR A 57 3.56 5.83 12.41
N VAL A 58 4.74 5.25 12.19
CA VAL A 58 5.42 4.36 13.14
C VAL A 58 6.94 4.48 12.96
N HIS A 59 7.69 4.58 14.07
CA HIS A 59 9.15 4.79 14.03
C HIS A 59 9.61 5.99 13.16
N GLY A 60 8.80 7.06 13.09
CA GLY A 60 9.09 8.23 12.25
C GLY A 60 8.89 7.98 10.75
N LEU A 61 8.44 6.80 10.35
CA LEU A 61 8.05 6.47 8.98
C LEU A 61 6.54 6.66 8.81
N GLU A 62 6.16 7.34 7.74
CA GLU A 62 4.77 7.42 7.27
C GLU A 62 4.55 6.38 6.16
N ILE A 63 3.53 5.55 6.36
CA ILE A 63 3.11 4.53 5.41
C ILE A 63 1.71 4.91 4.94
N GLU A 64 1.58 5.12 3.64
CA GLU A 64 0.36 5.59 3.01
C GLU A 64 -0.33 4.44 2.27
N PHE A 65 -1.65 4.37 2.41
CA PHE A 65 -2.50 3.38 1.74
C PHE A 65 -3.71 4.07 1.09
N ALA A 66 -3.94 3.76 -0.18
CA ALA A 66 -5.10 4.22 -0.95
C ALA A 66 -6.20 3.16 -1.06
N SER A 67 -5.97 1.95 -0.56
CA SER A 67 -6.96 0.86 -0.56
C SER A 67 -6.68 -0.19 0.51
N SER A 68 -7.71 -0.95 0.90
CA SER A 68 -7.55 -2.14 1.75
C SER A 68 -6.71 -3.24 1.09
N TYR A 69 -6.72 -3.34 -0.24
CA TYR A 69 -5.85 -4.25 -0.98
C TYR A 69 -4.36 -3.89 -0.81
N GLU A 70 -4.02 -2.60 -0.73
CA GLU A 70 -2.65 -2.16 -0.44
C GLU A 70 -2.21 -2.54 0.97
N ILE A 71 -3.10 -2.40 1.97
CA ILE A 71 -2.82 -2.87 3.33
C ILE A 71 -2.56 -4.38 3.33
N LYS A 72 -3.41 -5.16 2.66
CA LYS A 72 -3.28 -6.61 2.58
C LYS A 72 -1.93 -7.01 1.99
N HIS A 73 -1.58 -6.46 0.83
CA HIS A 73 -0.30 -6.75 0.17
C HIS A 73 0.91 -6.35 1.04
N PHE A 74 0.84 -5.19 1.70
CA PHE A 74 1.90 -4.75 2.61
C PHE A 74 2.11 -5.73 3.75
N LEU A 75 1.03 -6.19 4.40
CA LEU A 75 1.09 -7.17 5.47
C LEU A 75 1.63 -8.52 4.97
N GLU A 76 1.15 -9.01 3.82
CA GLU A 76 1.63 -10.26 3.20
C GLU A 76 3.15 -10.26 2.93
N VAL A 77 3.73 -9.11 2.59
CA VAL A 77 5.18 -8.97 2.38
C VAL A 77 5.93 -8.81 3.70
N MET A 78 5.43 -7.98 4.62
CA MET A 78 6.13 -7.64 5.85
C MET A 78 6.12 -8.77 6.89
N GLU A 79 5.07 -9.59 6.89
CA GLU A 79 4.89 -10.73 7.80
C GLU A 79 5.74 -11.95 7.44
N GLN A 80 6.33 -11.98 6.24
CA GLN A 80 7.19 -13.11 5.86
C GLN A 80 8.39 -13.21 6.79
N LYS A 81 8.69 -14.43 7.26
CA LYS A 81 9.85 -14.72 8.11
C LYS A 81 11.13 -14.10 7.54
N ASN A 82 11.40 -14.41 6.28
CA ASN A 82 12.43 -13.77 5.48
C ASN A 82 11.75 -12.79 4.52
N LEU A 83 12.22 -11.54 4.48
CA LEU A 83 11.70 -10.59 3.50
C LEU A 83 11.96 -11.10 2.08
N PRO A 84 10.96 -11.05 1.20
CA PRO A 84 11.15 -11.43 -0.19
C PRO A 84 12.11 -10.45 -0.86
N THR A 85 12.88 -10.94 -1.83
CA THR A 85 13.73 -10.06 -2.63
C THR A 85 12.87 -9.16 -3.51
N THR A 86 13.29 -7.91 -3.71
CA THR A 86 12.59 -6.99 -4.61
C THR A 86 12.60 -7.49 -6.06
N ARG A 87 13.59 -8.28 -6.46
CA ARG A 87 13.61 -8.98 -7.75
C ARG A 87 12.47 -9.98 -7.87
N TYR A 88 12.24 -10.80 -6.83
CA TYR A 88 11.12 -11.73 -6.80
C TYR A 88 9.78 -10.99 -6.91
N LEU A 89 9.59 -9.93 -6.12
CA LEU A 89 8.35 -9.12 -6.16
C LEU A 89 8.14 -8.43 -7.51
N SER A 90 9.19 -7.89 -8.12
CA SER A 90 9.09 -7.31 -9.47
C SER A 90 8.76 -8.35 -10.54
N ASN A 91 9.33 -9.56 -10.43
CA ASN A 91 9.03 -10.66 -11.36
C ASN A 91 7.57 -11.12 -11.23
N LEU A 92 7.01 -11.17 -10.01
CA LEU A 92 5.59 -11.47 -9.81
C LEU A 92 4.67 -10.45 -10.49
N ARG A 93 5.11 -9.20 -10.60
CA ARG A 93 4.36 -8.18 -11.34
C ARG A 93 4.44 -8.41 -12.85
N GLY A 94 5.60 -8.82 -13.38
CA GLY A 94 5.79 -9.17 -14.79
C GLY A 94 5.84 -7.98 -15.75
N THR A 95 6.23 -6.80 -15.25
CA THR A 95 6.28 -5.54 -15.99
C THR A 95 7.70 -4.95 -16.01
N GLY A 96 7.95 -3.93 -16.85
CA GLY A 96 9.26 -3.27 -16.95
C GLY A 96 9.76 -2.53 -15.71
N TYR A 97 8.94 -2.36 -14.66
CA TYR A 97 9.40 -1.76 -13.40
C TYR A 97 10.30 -2.72 -12.61
N GLY A 98 11.60 -2.43 -12.66
CA GLY A 98 12.62 -3.22 -11.99
C GLY A 98 12.63 -3.15 -10.45
N PRO A 99 13.47 -3.98 -9.81
CA PRO A 99 13.53 -4.15 -8.35
C PRO A 99 13.84 -2.86 -7.58
N ASN A 100 14.57 -1.92 -8.17
CA ASN A 100 14.93 -0.64 -7.55
C ASN A 100 13.75 0.34 -7.42
N ASN A 101 12.67 0.09 -8.16
CA ASN A 101 11.44 0.87 -8.09
C ASN A 101 10.42 0.28 -7.10
N HIS A 102 10.70 -0.90 -6.56
CA HIS A 102 9.82 -1.54 -5.59
C HIS A 102 9.78 -0.76 -4.27
N TRP A 103 8.60 -0.61 -3.66
CA TRP A 103 8.44 0.12 -2.40
C TRP A 103 9.33 -0.45 -1.28
N LEU A 104 9.45 -1.78 -1.22
CA LEU A 104 10.34 -2.46 -0.27
C LEU A 104 11.82 -2.11 -0.48
N SER A 105 12.25 -1.79 -1.71
CA SER A 105 13.61 -1.31 -1.99
C SER A 105 13.86 0.04 -1.31
N ARG A 106 12.86 0.94 -1.40
CA ARG A 106 12.89 2.29 -0.81
C ARG A 106 12.58 2.32 0.69
N PHE A 107 12.10 1.22 1.25
CA PHE A 107 11.82 1.11 2.67
C PHE A 107 13.12 1.23 3.50
N PRO A 108 13.15 2.03 4.59
CA PRO A 108 14.36 2.25 5.37
C PRO A 108 14.98 0.94 5.88
N SER A 109 16.26 0.72 5.59
CA SER A 109 16.97 -0.52 5.91
C SER A 109 16.95 -0.87 7.39
N HIS A 110 17.15 0.13 8.26
CA HIS A 110 17.13 -0.02 9.72
C HIS A 110 15.76 -0.43 10.30
N LEU A 111 14.69 -0.35 9.51
CA LEU A 111 13.33 -0.77 9.88
C LEU A 111 12.95 -2.16 9.34
N LYS A 112 13.83 -2.81 8.57
CA LYS A 112 13.58 -4.15 7.98
C LYS A 112 13.86 -5.30 8.94
N SER A 113 14.52 -5.06 10.08
CA SER A 113 14.73 -6.09 11.10
C SER A 113 13.40 -6.58 11.66
N TRP A 114 13.31 -7.87 12.02
CA TRP A 114 12.07 -8.49 12.50
C TRP A 114 11.41 -7.72 13.64
N ALA A 115 12.19 -7.40 14.69
CA ALA A 115 11.69 -6.66 15.86
C ALA A 115 11.10 -5.26 15.53
N LYS A 116 11.55 -4.62 14.44
CA LYS A 116 10.98 -3.35 13.96
C LYS A 116 9.77 -3.61 13.07
N ARG A 117 9.84 -4.60 12.19
CA ARG A 117 8.73 -5.03 11.35
C ARG A 117 7.51 -5.41 12.18
N GLU A 118 7.67 -6.15 13.27
CA GLU A 118 6.57 -6.52 14.17
C GLU A 118 5.81 -5.29 14.69
N LYS A 119 6.52 -4.24 15.09
CA LYS A 119 5.90 -2.98 15.55
C LYS A 119 5.16 -2.25 14.43
N ILE A 120 5.69 -2.31 13.21
CA ILE A 120 5.05 -1.74 12.02
C ILE A 120 3.79 -2.53 11.65
N ILE A 121 3.89 -3.86 11.62
CA ILE A 121 2.78 -4.78 11.34
C ILE A 121 1.66 -4.58 12.36
N ASP A 122 1.98 -4.54 13.65
CA ASP A 122 1.01 -4.29 14.72
C ASP A 122 0.32 -2.92 14.57
N ALA A 123 1.08 -1.87 14.25
CA ALA A 123 0.51 -0.54 14.00
C ALA A 123 -0.46 -0.54 12.81
N VAL A 124 -0.10 -1.19 11.70
CA VAL A 124 -0.95 -1.29 10.50
C VAL A 124 -2.18 -2.15 10.78
N LYS A 125 -2.05 -3.27 11.50
CA LYS A 125 -3.20 -4.10 11.92
C LYS A 125 -4.17 -3.35 12.82
N LYS A 126 -3.67 -2.57 13.78
CA LYS A 126 -4.49 -1.73 14.66
C LYS A 126 -5.23 -0.65 13.86
N ALA A 127 -4.54 0.02 12.93
CA ALA A 127 -5.15 1.00 12.04
C ALA A 127 -6.26 0.36 11.19
N LYS A 128 -6.00 -0.80 10.58
CA LYS A 128 -7.00 -1.56 9.81
C LYS A 128 -8.22 -1.94 10.67
N LYS A 129 -8.00 -2.49 11.87
CA LYS A 129 -9.08 -2.86 12.78
C LYS A 129 -9.93 -1.65 13.18
N SER A 130 -9.29 -0.51 13.42
CA SER A 130 -9.97 0.76 13.71
C SER A 130 -10.83 1.24 12.53
N LEU A 131 -10.35 1.06 11.29
CA LEU A 131 -11.12 1.39 10.09
C LEU A 131 -12.33 0.47 9.93
N ASP A 132 -12.11 -0.84 10.05
CA ASP A 132 -13.17 -1.85 9.94
C ASP A 132 -14.29 -1.57 10.98
N ALA A 133 -13.91 -1.23 12.22
CA ALA A 133 -14.85 -0.87 13.28
C ALA A 133 -15.61 0.44 13.03
N SER A 134 -15.02 1.38 12.28
CA SER A 134 -15.68 2.64 11.91
C SER A 134 -16.68 2.51 10.75
N GLY A 135 -16.76 1.33 10.11
CA GLY A 135 -17.57 1.14 8.90
C GLY A 135 -17.09 1.96 7.71
N ALA A 136 -15.83 2.41 7.73
CA ALA A 136 -15.22 3.14 6.63
C ALA A 136 -15.02 2.18 5.46
N ASP A 137 -15.70 2.45 4.35
CA ASP A 137 -15.54 1.72 3.10
C ASP A 137 -14.16 2.06 2.50
N PHE A 138 -13.20 1.14 2.70
CA PHE A 138 -11.77 1.29 2.41
C PHE A 138 -11.19 0.08 1.68
#